data_AF-A0A0N1AZU4-F1
#
_entry.id   AF-A0A0N1AZU4-F1
#
_cell.length_a   1.000
_cell.length_b   1.000
_cell.length_c   1.000
_cell.angle_alpha   90.00
_cell.angle_beta   90.00
_cell.angle_gamma   90.00
#
_symmetry.space_group_name_H-M   'P 1'
#
loop_
_entity.id
_entity.type
_entity.pdbx_description
1 polymer ?
#
loop_
_entity_poly.entity_id
_entity_poly.type
_entity_poly.pdbx_seq_one_letter_code
_entity_poly.pdbx_strand_id
1 'polypeptide(L)'
;MPQHRPSSATTRNIIAALAVPPRIETLGPVAGRFLHALRLIALHERMGRDPVPELAIRLGSVAIAAKALILAQTISAAWPENIHVSRFCCRLLSHDEATIGAFIDAAFHGNRAGFEDALAGLIRPERMHRLWEGALALTAAELRAA
;
A
#
# COMPACT_ATOMS: atom_id res chain seq x y z
N MET A 1 -30.98 -31.16 -14.52
CA MET A 1 -30.53 -29.88 -15.13
C MET A 1 -30.76 -28.78 -14.10
N PRO A 2 -29.72 -28.23 -13.44
CA PRO A 2 -29.91 -27.15 -12.48
C PRO A 2 -30.34 -25.88 -13.23
N GLN A 3 -31.48 -25.31 -12.84
CA GLN A 3 -31.96 -24.04 -13.39
C GLN A 3 -31.09 -22.90 -12.86
N HIS A 4 -30.27 -22.30 -13.74
CA HIS A 4 -29.51 -21.10 -13.43
C HIS A 4 -30.48 -19.91 -13.36
N ARG A 5 -30.87 -19.50 -12.14
CA ARG A 5 -31.62 -18.25 -11.96
C ARG A 5 -30.72 -17.06 -12.30
N PRO A 6 -31.15 -16.11 -13.15
CA PRO A 6 -30.37 -14.93 -13.44
C PRO A 6 -30.14 -14.11 -12.16
N SER A 7 -28.93 -13.56 -12.00
CA SER A 7 -28.57 -12.75 -10.84
C SER A 7 -29.42 -11.47 -10.76
N SER A 8 -29.84 -11.12 -9.54
CA SER A 8 -30.64 -9.92 -9.31
C SER A 8 -29.91 -8.65 -9.79
N ALA A 9 -30.65 -7.57 -10.09
CA ALA A 9 -30.05 -6.28 -10.41
C ALA A 9 -29.09 -5.80 -9.30
N THR A 10 -29.46 -6.00 -8.02
CA THR A 10 -28.61 -5.69 -6.87
C THR A 10 -27.30 -6.47 -6.90
N THR A 11 -27.34 -7.77 -7.16
CA THR A 11 -26.13 -8.62 -7.25
C THR A 11 -25.21 -8.13 -8.36
N ARG A 12 -25.76 -7.80 -9.54
CA ARG A 12 -24.96 -7.26 -10.66
C ARG A 12 -24.31 -5.93 -10.31
N ASN A 13 -25.02 -5.05 -9.60
CA ASN A 13 -24.48 -3.76 -9.18
C ASN A 13 -23.34 -3.93 -8.17
N ILE A 14 -23.46 -4.85 -7.20
CA ILE A 14 -22.40 -5.15 -6.23
C ILE A 14 -21.17 -5.70 -6.97
N ILE A 15 -21.34 -6.66 -7.88
CA ILE A 15 -20.23 -7.22 -8.66
C ILE A 15 -19.54 -6.13 -9.49
N ALA A 16 -20.33 -5.26 -10.15
CA ALA A 16 -19.79 -4.16 -10.94
C ALA A 16 -19.00 -3.18 -10.07
N ALA A 17 -19.47 -2.86 -8.86
CA ALA A 17 -18.77 -1.98 -7.93
C ALA A 17 -17.45 -2.58 -7.44
N LEU A 18 -17.43 -3.88 -7.12
CA LEU A 18 -16.20 -4.60 -6.71
C LEU A 18 -15.18 -4.71 -7.84
N ALA A 19 -15.60 -4.64 -9.10
CA ALA A 19 -14.72 -4.71 -10.26
C ALA A 19 -13.99 -3.39 -10.57
N VAL A 20 -14.34 -2.28 -9.92
CA VAL A 20 -13.70 -0.97 -10.15
C VAL A 20 -12.47 -0.85 -9.23
N PRO A 21 -11.25 -0.83 -9.79
CA PRO A 21 -10.05 -0.65 -8.97
C PRO A 21 -10.04 0.74 -8.32
N PRO A 22 -9.67 0.85 -7.04
CA PRO A 22 -9.54 2.15 -6.40
C PRO A 22 -8.42 2.95 -7.03
N ARG A 23 -8.47 4.26 -6.84
CA ARG A 23 -7.50 5.19 -7.43
C ARG A 23 -6.60 5.75 -6.34
N ILE A 24 -5.37 6.09 -6.70
CA ILE A 24 -4.39 6.64 -5.75
C ILE A 24 -4.87 7.95 -5.10
N GLU A 25 -5.73 8.71 -5.77
CA GLU A 25 -6.30 9.96 -5.24
C GLU A 25 -7.29 9.73 -4.08
N THR A 26 -7.69 8.47 -3.82
CA THR A 26 -8.55 8.12 -2.68
C THR A 26 -7.79 7.93 -1.37
N LEU A 27 -6.45 7.87 -1.44
CA LEU A 27 -5.58 7.65 -0.28
C LEU A 27 -5.21 8.98 0.39
N GLY A 28 -4.83 8.89 1.67
CA GLY A 28 -4.20 10.01 2.37
C GLY A 28 -2.85 10.40 1.76
N PRO A 29 -2.35 11.62 2.05
CA PRO A 29 -1.16 12.17 1.40
C PRO A 29 0.11 11.33 1.66
N VAL A 30 0.26 10.77 2.86
CA VAL A 30 1.41 9.92 3.21
C VAL A 30 1.33 8.57 2.49
N ALA A 31 0.17 7.94 2.47
CA ALA A 31 -0.04 6.67 1.76
C ALA A 31 0.19 6.82 0.26
N GLY A 32 -0.37 7.85 -0.37
CA GLY A 32 -0.17 8.12 -1.80
C GLY A 32 1.31 8.37 -2.16
N ARG A 33 2.01 9.19 -1.37
CA ARG A 33 3.47 9.41 -1.54
C ARG A 33 4.27 8.12 -1.37
N PHE A 34 3.94 7.33 -0.37
CA PHE A 34 4.58 6.04 -0.15
C PHE A 34 4.36 5.08 -1.33
N LEU A 35 3.15 4.98 -1.89
CA LEU A 35 2.91 4.10 -3.03
C LEU A 35 3.69 4.53 -4.28
N HIS A 36 3.85 5.83 -4.52
CA HIS A 36 4.76 6.29 -5.57
C HIS A 36 6.21 5.86 -5.30
N ALA A 37 6.68 5.98 -4.05
CA ALA A 37 7.99 5.49 -3.65
C ALA A 37 8.13 3.97 -3.81
N LEU A 38 7.13 3.19 -3.40
CA LEU A 38 7.09 1.73 -3.52
C LEU A 38 7.20 1.28 -4.98
N ARG A 39 6.43 1.90 -5.88
CA ARG A 39 6.51 1.64 -7.32
C ARG A 39 7.89 1.96 -7.89
N LEU A 40 8.51 3.02 -7.40
CA LEU A 40 9.86 3.42 -7.82
C LEU A 40 10.94 2.46 -7.29
N ILE A 41 10.80 1.99 -6.05
CA ILE A 41 11.66 0.97 -5.44
C ILE A 41 11.61 -0.29 -6.29
N ALA A 42 10.42 -0.82 -6.57
CA ALA A 42 10.25 -2.01 -7.39
C ALA A 42 10.85 -1.86 -8.80
N LEU A 43 10.76 -0.66 -9.40
CA LEU A 43 11.42 -0.38 -10.68
C LEU A 43 12.95 -0.45 -10.58
N HIS A 44 13.53 0.15 -9.54
CA HIS A 44 14.98 0.15 -9.31
C HIS A 44 15.52 -1.25 -8.99
N GLU A 45 14.81 -2.00 -8.14
CA GLU A 45 15.15 -3.39 -7.83
C GLU A 45 15.20 -4.25 -9.11
N ARG A 46 14.21 -4.11 -9.99
CA ARG A 46 14.20 -4.81 -11.30
C ARG A 46 15.37 -4.44 -12.21
N MET A 47 15.98 -3.27 -12.02
CA MET A 47 17.15 -2.80 -12.76
C MET A 47 18.47 -3.07 -12.03
N GLY A 48 18.44 -3.65 -10.82
CA GLY A 48 19.63 -3.84 -9.99
C GLY A 48 20.27 -2.52 -9.53
N ARG A 49 19.48 -1.46 -9.34
CA ARG A 49 19.95 -0.13 -8.93
C ARG A 49 19.50 0.21 -7.51
N ASP A 50 20.29 1.03 -6.82
CA ASP A 50 19.89 1.58 -5.53
C ASP A 50 18.80 2.66 -5.72
N PRO A 51 17.61 2.51 -5.10
CA PRO A 51 16.55 3.50 -5.18
C PRO A 51 16.77 4.74 -4.30
N VAL A 52 17.62 4.67 -3.27
CA VAL A 52 17.72 5.72 -2.23
C VAL A 52 18.03 7.10 -2.79
N PRO A 53 18.97 7.30 -3.73
CA PRO A 53 19.27 8.63 -4.26
C PRO A 53 18.06 9.28 -4.94
N GLU A 54 17.36 8.53 -5.80
CA GLU A 54 16.18 9.03 -6.52
C GLU A 54 15.01 9.29 -5.55
N LEU A 55 14.82 8.41 -4.57
CA LEU A 55 13.81 8.60 -3.53
C LEU A 55 14.07 9.86 -2.70
N ALA A 56 15.31 10.11 -2.30
CA ALA A 56 15.66 11.28 -1.51
C ALA A 56 15.36 12.59 -2.26
N ILE A 57 15.63 12.62 -3.57
CA ILE A 57 15.29 13.76 -4.43
C ILE A 57 13.77 13.96 -4.50
N ARG A 58 13.01 12.89 -4.78
CA ARG A 58 11.55 12.99 -4.97
C ARG A 58 10.78 13.27 -3.68
N LEU A 59 11.22 12.68 -2.58
CA LEU A 59 10.58 12.83 -1.28
C LEU A 59 11.06 14.09 -0.54
N GLY A 60 12.15 14.70 -1.00
CA GLY A 60 12.75 15.91 -0.42
C GLY A 60 13.49 15.65 0.90
N SER A 61 13.73 14.38 1.26
CA SER A 61 14.36 14.01 2.53
C SER A 61 14.98 12.61 2.48
N VAL A 62 16.25 12.53 2.82
CA VAL A 62 16.97 11.24 2.97
C VAL A 62 16.34 10.40 4.09
N ALA A 63 15.87 11.03 5.17
CA ALA A 63 15.24 10.33 6.28
C ALA A 63 13.92 9.68 5.84
N ILE A 64 13.09 10.38 5.07
CA ILE A 64 11.83 9.83 4.55
C ILE A 64 12.13 8.72 3.53
N ALA A 65 13.09 8.92 2.63
CA ALA A 65 13.52 7.90 1.67
C ALA A 65 13.98 6.61 2.36
N ALA A 66 14.78 6.72 3.42
CA ALA A 66 15.23 5.56 4.19
C ALA A 66 14.05 4.84 4.87
N LYS A 67 13.11 5.59 5.49
CA LYS A 67 11.92 4.98 6.11
C LYS A 67 10.98 4.33 5.09
N ALA A 68 10.83 4.92 3.91
CA ALA A 68 10.06 4.33 2.81
C ALA A 68 10.71 3.02 2.34
N LEU A 69 12.03 2.98 2.15
CA LEU A 69 12.72 1.75 1.75
C LEU A 69 12.62 0.66 2.83
N ILE A 70 12.82 1.01 4.10
CA ILE A 70 12.69 0.06 5.22
C ILE A 70 11.26 -0.50 5.28
N LEU A 71 10.24 0.34 5.12
CA LEU A 71 8.86 -0.11 5.11
C LEU A 71 8.59 -1.03 3.90
N ALA A 72 9.04 -0.68 2.70
CA ALA A 72 8.90 -1.52 1.51
C ALA A 72 9.52 -2.91 1.71
N GLN A 73 10.74 -2.98 2.28
CA GLN A 73 11.39 -4.25 2.62
C GLN A 73 10.63 -5.03 3.69
N THR A 74 10.07 -4.34 4.68
CA THR A 74 9.25 -4.96 5.74
C THR A 74 7.96 -5.54 5.16
N ILE A 75 7.31 -4.83 4.23
CA ILE A 75 6.15 -5.34 3.49
C ILE A 75 6.55 -6.57 2.68
N SER A 76 7.63 -6.51 1.90
CA SER A 76 8.10 -7.65 1.10
C SER A 76 8.42 -8.89 1.94
N ALA A 77 8.95 -8.72 3.15
CA ALA A 77 9.24 -9.83 4.05
C ALA A 77 7.98 -10.41 4.73
N ALA A 78 6.94 -9.59 4.91
CA ALA A 78 5.72 -9.98 5.58
C ALA A 78 4.65 -10.56 4.65
N TRP A 79 4.59 -10.06 3.40
CA TRP A 79 3.58 -10.40 2.40
C TRP A 79 3.57 -11.92 2.09
N PRO A 80 2.39 -12.52 1.86
CA PRO A 80 2.29 -13.95 1.60
C PRO A 80 2.80 -14.36 0.22
N GLU A 81 2.74 -13.45 -0.75
CA GLU A 81 3.12 -13.67 -2.15
C GLU A 81 3.89 -12.47 -2.71
N ASN A 82 4.30 -12.54 -3.99
CA ASN A 82 4.93 -11.41 -4.66
C ASN A 82 3.96 -10.22 -4.70
N ILE A 83 4.41 -9.08 -4.21
CA ILE A 83 3.61 -7.85 -4.18
C ILE A 83 3.36 -7.37 -5.62
N HIS A 84 2.10 -7.23 -5.98
CA HIS A 84 1.69 -6.65 -7.24
C HIS A 84 1.68 -5.13 -7.15
N VAL A 85 2.67 -4.49 -7.77
CA VAL A 85 2.72 -3.03 -7.92
C VAL A 85 2.41 -2.62 -9.35
N SER A 86 1.61 -1.57 -9.48
CA SER A 86 1.29 -0.98 -10.77
C SER A 86 2.48 -0.17 -11.31
N ARG A 87 2.40 0.22 -12.58
CA ARG A 87 3.40 1.13 -13.17
C ARG A 87 3.43 2.45 -12.40
N PHE A 88 4.59 3.10 -12.35
CA PHE A 88 4.78 4.36 -11.62
C PHE A 88 3.73 5.45 -11.95
N CYS A 89 3.36 5.60 -13.23
CA CYS A 89 2.38 6.58 -13.71
C CYS A 89 0.91 6.13 -13.63
N CYS A 90 0.63 4.90 -13.20
CA CYS A 90 -0.73 4.38 -13.13
C CYS A 90 -1.51 5.06 -12.00
N ARG A 91 -2.73 5.53 -12.28
CA ARG A 91 -3.60 6.13 -11.24
C ARG A 91 -4.45 5.09 -10.51
N LEU A 92 -4.63 3.91 -11.12
CA LEU A 92 -5.31 2.79 -10.50
C LEU A 92 -4.36 2.08 -9.55
N LEU A 93 -4.93 1.55 -8.47
CA LEU A 93 -4.25 0.71 -7.49
C LEU A 93 -4.48 -0.75 -7.83
N SER A 94 -3.44 -1.57 -7.67
CA SER A 94 -3.64 -3.01 -7.50
C SER A 94 -4.34 -3.30 -6.17
N HIS A 95 -4.78 -4.54 -5.97
CA HIS A 95 -5.30 -4.99 -4.68
C HIS A 95 -4.26 -4.80 -3.56
N ASP A 96 -3.01 -5.22 -3.79
CA ASP A 96 -1.94 -5.07 -2.80
C ASP A 96 -1.66 -3.61 -2.46
N GLU A 97 -1.63 -2.73 -3.48
CA GLU A 97 -1.43 -1.30 -3.29
C GLU A 97 -2.57 -0.66 -2.49
N ALA A 98 -3.82 -1.08 -2.73
CA ALA A 98 -4.97 -0.60 -1.98
C ALA A 98 -4.87 -1.01 -0.50
N THR A 99 -4.53 -2.27 -0.22
CA THR A 99 -4.33 -2.77 1.14
C THR A 99 -3.16 -2.07 1.84
N ILE A 100 -2.05 -1.87 1.13
CA ILE A 100 -0.88 -1.15 1.64
C ILE A 100 -1.24 0.31 1.98
N GLY A 101 -1.94 0.99 1.06
CA GLY A 101 -2.42 2.35 1.30
C GLY A 101 -3.32 2.44 2.53
N ALA A 102 -4.28 1.52 2.67
CA ALA A 102 -5.23 1.50 3.77
C ALA A 102 -4.56 1.36 5.15
N PHE A 103 -3.58 0.46 5.30
CA PHE A 103 -2.92 0.29 6.59
C PHE A 103 -1.99 1.45 6.93
N ILE A 104 -1.41 2.13 5.92
CA ILE A 104 -0.60 3.34 6.13
C ILE A 104 -1.49 4.52 6.54
N ASP A 105 -2.64 4.68 5.90
CA ASP A 105 -3.63 5.68 6.30
C ASP A 105 -4.13 5.41 7.72
N ALA A 106 -4.36 4.15 8.10
CA ALA A 106 -4.70 3.80 9.48
C ALA A 106 -3.57 4.19 10.46
N ALA A 107 -2.31 3.94 10.11
CA ALA A 107 -1.16 4.36 10.91
C ALA A 107 -1.05 5.89 11.05
N PHE A 108 -1.29 6.63 9.96
CA PHE A 108 -1.29 8.10 9.98
C PHE A 108 -2.31 8.66 10.98
N HIS A 109 -3.49 8.04 11.07
CA HIS A 109 -4.54 8.43 12.02
C HIS A 109 -4.37 7.83 13.43
N GLY A 110 -3.30 7.06 13.69
CA GLY A 110 -3.13 6.32 14.93
C GLY A 110 -4.21 5.24 15.17
N ASN A 111 -4.91 4.83 14.12
CA ASN A 111 -6.01 3.87 14.19
C ASN A 111 -5.49 2.43 14.10
N ARG A 112 -5.13 1.87 15.26
CA ARG A 112 -4.62 0.49 15.34
C ARG A 112 -5.63 -0.55 14.86
N ALA A 113 -6.92 -0.38 15.19
CA ALA A 113 -7.96 -1.32 14.79
C ALA A 113 -8.15 -1.34 13.26
N GLY A 114 -8.21 -0.16 12.63
CA GLY A 114 -8.30 -0.05 11.18
C GLY A 114 -7.09 -0.64 10.44
N PHE A 115 -5.90 -0.59 11.05
CA PHE A 115 -4.71 -1.26 10.52
C PHE A 115 -4.84 -2.79 10.56
N GLU A 116 -5.33 -3.34 11.67
CA GLU A 116 -5.53 -4.79 11.81
C GLU A 116 -6.64 -5.27 10.87
N ASP A 117 -7.73 -4.53 10.75
CA ASP A 117 -8.83 -4.81 9.82
C ASP A 117 -8.36 -4.85 8.36
N ALA A 118 -7.49 -3.92 7.96
CA ALA A 118 -6.96 -3.88 6.59
C ALA A 118 -6.09 -5.11 6.26
N LEU A 119 -5.44 -5.72 7.26
CA LEU A 119 -4.55 -6.87 7.08
C LEU A 119 -5.18 -8.22 7.46
N ALA A 120 -6.37 -8.19 8.06
CA ALA A 120 -7.06 -9.36 8.56
C ALA A 120 -7.27 -10.40 7.45
N GLY A 121 -6.90 -11.64 7.71
CA GLY A 121 -7.00 -12.74 6.75
C GLY A 121 -5.92 -12.76 5.65
N LEU A 122 -5.17 -11.67 5.45
CA LEU A 122 -4.06 -11.60 4.49
C LEU A 122 -2.71 -11.82 5.16
N ILE A 123 -2.42 -11.11 6.25
CA ILE A 123 -1.16 -11.17 6.97
C ILE A 123 -1.35 -11.92 8.28
N ARG A 124 -0.39 -12.75 8.65
CA ARG A 124 -0.40 -13.43 9.96
C ARG A 124 -0.19 -12.42 11.10
N PRO A 125 -0.93 -12.49 12.21
CA PRO A 125 -0.84 -11.50 13.30
C PRO A 125 0.58 -11.21 13.80
N GLU A 126 1.44 -12.22 13.85
CA GLU A 126 2.82 -12.10 14.35
C GLU A 126 3.70 -11.22 13.45
N ARG A 127 3.35 -11.12 12.16
CA ARG A 127 4.06 -10.28 11.19
C ARG A 127 3.55 -8.85 11.16
N MET A 128 2.31 -8.62 11.61
CA MET A 128 1.65 -7.31 11.57
C MET A 128 2.35 -6.28 12.46
N HIS A 129 2.96 -6.68 13.57
CA HIS A 129 3.63 -5.74 14.47
C HIS A 129 4.74 -4.94 13.77
N ARG A 130 5.60 -5.60 12.98
CA ARG A 130 6.68 -4.90 12.25
C ARG A 130 6.15 -3.96 11.18
N LEU A 131 5.05 -4.33 10.51
CA LEU A 131 4.41 -3.46 9.53
C LEU A 131 3.86 -2.19 10.18
N TRP A 132 3.27 -2.32 11.36
CA TRP A 132 2.77 -1.18 12.13
C TRP A 132 3.90 -0.23 12.55
N GLU A 133 4.97 -0.76 13.14
CA GLU A 133 6.12 0.05 13.54
C GLU A 133 6.75 0.76 12.33
N GLY A 134 6.87 0.08 11.19
CA GLY A 134 7.36 0.67 9.95
C GLY A 134 6.46 1.79 9.43
N ALA A 135 5.13 1.58 9.45
CA ALA A 135 4.15 2.57 9.02
C ALA A 135 4.14 3.80 9.95
N LEU A 136 4.19 3.60 11.26
CA LEU A 136 4.33 4.69 12.24
C LEU A 136 5.65 5.45 12.07
N ALA A 137 6.76 4.75 11.81
CA ALA A 137 8.05 5.39 11.61
C ALA A 137 8.08 6.27 10.34
N LEU A 138 7.44 5.83 9.26
CA LEU A 138 7.30 6.61 8.02
C LEU A 138 6.39 7.82 8.23
N THR A 139 5.19 7.60 8.78
CA THR A 139 4.21 8.68 9.01
C THR A 139 4.76 9.75 9.95
N ALA A 140 5.46 9.37 11.02
CA ALA A 140 6.12 10.31 11.91
C ALA A 140 7.26 11.09 11.22
N ALA A 141 7.95 10.49 10.23
CA ALA A 141 8.98 11.19 9.47
C ALA A 141 8.37 12.22 8.50
N GLU A 142 7.28 11.88 7.82
CA GLU A 142 6.54 12.80 6.94
C GLU A 142 5.93 13.96 7.74
N LEU A 143 5.32 13.69 8.89
CA LEU A 143 4.74 14.73 9.77
C LEU A 143 5.78 15.72 10.33
N ARG A 144 7.02 15.27 10.56
CA ARG A 144 8.12 16.14 11.00
C ARG A 144 8.69 17.03 9.89
N ALA A 145 8.42 16.69 8.64
CA ALA A 145 8.92 17.40 7.47
C ALA A 145 7.89 18.34 6.82
N ALA A 146 6.62 18.25 7.25
CA ALA A 146 5.52 19.14 6.86
C ALA A 146 5.49 20.41 7.72
#